data_AF-A0AAF5PKU3-F1
#
_entry.id   AF-A0AAF5PKU3-F1
#
_cell.length_a   1.000
_cell.length_b   1.000
_cell.length_c   1.000
_cell.angle_alpha   90.00
_cell.angle_beta   90.00
_cell.angle_gamma   90.00
#
_symmetry.space_group_name_H-M   'P 1'
#
loop_
_entity.id
_entity.type
_entity.pdbx_description
1 polymer ?
#
loop_
_entity_poly.entity_id
_entity_poly.type
_entity_poly.pdbx_seq_one_letter_code
_entity_poly.pdbx_strand_id
1 'polypeptide(L)'
;MKLSRAISYTALGVTVIYATAILLGAPLLSHFGANFVFSIVLAIVSIFPLLLVAENFDSLDNILFGKRQLSDKYLLARQLSLGGLFGAWFGAFVIPFDWDRWWQRWPIPCVLGAVVGGILGCLTSSYKILFSYLEKQRKLEKFV
;
A
#
# COMPACT_ATOMS: atom_id res chain seq x y z
N MET A 1 0.08 -7.19 -16.23
CA MET A 1 -0.67 -6.22 -17.05
C MET A 1 0.33 -5.41 -17.83
N LYS A 2 0.00 -4.91 -19.02
CA LYS A 2 0.90 -4.00 -19.75
C LYS A 2 1.14 -2.73 -18.91
N LEU A 3 2.37 -2.23 -18.88
CA LEU A 3 2.76 -1.05 -18.09
C LEU A 3 1.84 0.16 -18.35
N SER A 4 1.47 0.40 -19.61
CA SER A 4 0.55 1.49 -19.98
C SER A 4 -0.79 1.39 -19.27
N ARG A 5 -1.37 0.17 -19.18
CA ARG A 5 -2.63 -0.07 -18.47
C ARG A 5 -2.46 0.14 -16.97
N ALA A 6 -1.35 -0.32 -16.39
CA ALA A 6 -1.06 -0.11 -14.97
C ALA A 6 -1.01 1.38 -14.64
N ILE A 7 -0.31 2.19 -15.45
CA ILE A 7 -0.27 3.66 -15.28
C ILE A 7 -1.68 4.27 -15.38
N SER A 8 -2.47 3.89 -16.39
CA SER A 8 -3.84 4.39 -16.54
C SER A 8 -4.73 4.06 -15.35
N TYR A 9 -4.68 2.82 -14.85
CA TYR A 9 -5.47 2.41 -13.69
C TYR A 9 -4.96 3.03 -12.38
N THR A 10 -3.65 3.26 -12.22
CA THR A 10 -3.13 4.03 -11.09
C THR A 10 -3.60 5.47 -11.14
N ALA A 11 -3.61 6.12 -12.31
CA ALA A 11 -4.13 7.47 -12.45
C ALA A 11 -5.63 7.56 -12.10
N LEU A 12 -6.44 6.57 -12.54
CA LEU A 12 -7.84 6.46 -12.10
C LEU A 12 -7.94 6.24 -10.58
N GLY A 13 -7.05 5.43 -10.01
CA GLY A 13 -6.94 5.21 -8.57
C GLY A 13 -6.67 6.49 -7.78
N VAL A 14 -5.85 7.41 -8.30
CA VAL A 14 -5.63 8.73 -7.69
C VAL A 14 -6.94 9.49 -7.55
N THR A 15 -7.76 9.53 -8.61
CA THR A 15 -9.07 10.21 -8.59
C THR A 15 -10.01 9.59 -7.56
N VAL A 16 -10.05 8.24 -7.49
CA VAL A 16 -10.90 7.52 -6.51
C VAL A 16 -10.43 7.79 -5.08
N ILE A 17 -9.12 7.77 -4.83
CA ILE A 17 -8.56 8.07 -3.50
C ILE A 17 -8.84 9.52 -3.11
N TYR A 18 -8.71 10.45 -4.04
CA TYR A 18 -9.00 11.87 -3.82
C TYR A 18 -10.46 12.09 -3.40
N ALA A 19 -11.40 11.49 -4.15
CA ALA A 19 -12.82 11.54 -3.81
C ALA A 19 -13.09 10.89 -2.45
N THR A 20 -12.49 9.73 -2.19
CA THR A 20 -12.63 9.02 -0.90
C THR A 20 -12.10 9.87 0.26
N ALA A 21 -10.94 10.50 0.10
CA ALA A 21 -10.35 11.36 1.13
C ALA A 21 -11.29 12.52 1.49
N ILE A 22 -11.91 13.14 0.49
CA ILE A 22 -12.93 14.17 0.69
C ILE A 22 -14.16 13.63 1.43
N LEU A 23 -14.67 12.47 1.01
CA LEU A 23 -15.82 11.84 1.66
C LEU A 23 -15.53 11.46 3.13
N LEU A 24 -14.28 11.16 3.44
CA LEU A 24 -13.80 10.89 4.80
C LEU A 24 -13.47 12.16 5.60
N GLY A 25 -13.75 13.35 5.06
CA GLY A 25 -13.64 14.63 5.78
C GLY A 25 -12.41 15.47 5.43
N ALA A 26 -11.66 15.14 4.37
CA ALA A 26 -10.59 16.01 3.90
C ALA A 26 -11.14 17.34 3.33
N PRO A 27 -10.45 18.48 3.52
CA PRO A 27 -10.95 19.78 3.07
C PRO A 27 -11.08 19.85 1.54
N LEU A 28 -12.29 20.08 1.04
CA LEU A 28 -12.64 20.05 -0.39
C LEU A 28 -11.85 21.04 -1.28
N LEU A 29 -11.86 22.33 -0.94
CA LEU A 29 -11.41 23.40 -1.84
C LEU A 29 -10.18 24.17 -1.32
N SER A 30 -10.00 24.27 0.00
CA SER A 30 -8.89 25.02 0.60
C SER A 30 -7.54 24.33 0.45
N HIS A 31 -7.53 23.01 0.28
CA HIS A 31 -6.32 22.18 0.31
C HIS A 31 -6.22 21.22 -0.88
N PHE A 32 -6.58 21.68 -2.09
CA PHE A 32 -6.53 20.88 -3.31
C PHE A 32 -5.17 20.19 -3.51
N GLY A 33 -4.07 20.95 -3.41
CA GLY A 33 -2.72 20.42 -3.62
C GLY A 33 -2.34 19.34 -2.60
N ALA A 34 -2.72 19.52 -1.34
CA ALA A 34 -2.48 18.54 -0.28
C ALA A 34 -3.26 17.23 -0.52
N ASN A 35 -4.55 17.32 -0.83
CA ASN A 35 -5.37 16.16 -1.17
C ASN A 35 -4.79 15.40 -2.38
N PHE A 36 -4.33 16.15 -3.38
CA PHE A 36 -3.78 15.57 -4.61
C PHE A 36 -2.45 14.85 -4.36
N VAL A 37 -1.53 15.48 -3.62
CA VAL A 37 -0.25 14.85 -3.21
C VAL A 37 -0.50 13.59 -2.40
N PHE A 38 -1.40 13.63 -1.42
CA PHE A 38 -1.79 12.46 -0.64
C PHE A 38 -2.29 11.33 -1.55
N SER A 39 -3.20 11.67 -2.47
CA SER A 39 -3.82 10.68 -3.36
C SER A 39 -2.81 10.05 -4.31
N ILE A 40 -1.86 10.83 -4.83
CA ILE A 40 -0.74 10.31 -5.64
C ILE A 40 0.13 9.37 -4.81
N VAL A 41 0.59 9.80 -3.64
CA VAL A 41 1.46 9.00 -2.79
C VAL A 41 0.78 7.68 -2.41
N LEU A 42 -0.48 7.75 -1.97
CA LEU A 42 -1.22 6.55 -1.60
C LEU A 42 -1.44 5.64 -2.81
N ALA A 43 -1.76 6.16 -4.00
CA ALA A 43 -1.90 5.35 -5.20
C ALA A 43 -0.59 4.67 -5.61
N ILE A 44 0.54 5.37 -5.52
CA ILE A 44 1.87 4.83 -5.84
C ILE A 44 2.27 3.74 -4.86
N VAL A 45 1.95 3.88 -3.57
CA VAL A 45 2.29 2.88 -2.56
C VAL A 45 1.32 1.70 -2.58
N SER A 46 0.02 1.94 -2.78
CA SER A 46 -1.01 0.91 -2.59
C SER A 46 -1.55 0.27 -3.87
N ILE A 47 -1.65 1.00 -4.97
CA ILE A 47 -2.28 0.51 -6.21
C ILE A 47 -1.23 0.10 -7.24
N PHE A 48 -0.23 0.95 -7.46
CA PHE A 48 0.78 0.73 -8.49
C PHE A 48 1.54 -0.61 -8.38
N PRO A 49 2.02 -1.05 -7.19
CA PRO A 49 2.76 -2.31 -7.08
C PRO A 49 1.89 -3.53 -7.39
N LEU A 50 0.60 -3.49 -7.02
CA LEU A 50 -0.35 -4.55 -7.33
C LEU A 50 -0.56 -4.69 -8.84
N LEU A 51 -0.73 -3.57 -9.54
CA LEU A 51 -0.99 -3.56 -10.98
C LEU A 51 0.25 -3.91 -11.82
N LEU A 52 1.45 -3.60 -11.33
CA LEU A 52 2.69 -4.02 -11.96
C LEU A 52 2.86 -5.54 -11.95
N VAL A 53 2.45 -6.16 -10.85
CA VAL A 53 2.67 -7.59 -10.59
C VAL A 53 1.51 -8.45 -11.08
N ALA A 54 0.28 -7.94 -11.05
CA ALA A 54 -0.89 -8.64 -11.58
C ALA A 54 -0.79 -8.77 -13.10
N GLU A 55 -0.99 -9.97 -13.65
CA GLU A 55 -1.01 -10.19 -15.10
C GLU A 55 -2.36 -9.78 -15.70
N ASN A 56 -3.44 -10.25 -15.08
CA ASN A 56 -4.84 -10.03 -15.42
C ASN A 56 -5.66 -9.67 -14.17
N PHE A 57 -6.94 -9.32 -14.35
CA PHE A 57 -7.85 -9.05 -13.22
C PHE A 57 -8.06 -10.28 -12.33
N ASP A 58 -8.09 -11.49 -12.89
CA ASP A 58 -8.17 -12.73 -12.09
C ASP A 58 -6.92 -12.94 -11.21
N SER A 59 -5.75 -12.53 -11.71
CA SER A 59 -4.51 -12.56 -10.94
C SER A 59 -4.55 -11.52 -9.83
N LEU A 60 -5.09 -10.33 -10.10
CA LEU A 60 -5.27 -9.27 -9.11
C LEU A 60 -6.21 -9.70 -7.97
N ASP A 61 -7.34 -10.33 -8.31
CA ASP A 61 -8.27 -10.88 -7.34
C ASP A 61 -7.60 -11.93 -6.44
N ASN A 62 -6.83 -12.85 -7.05
CA ASN A 62 -6.03 -13.82 -6.31
C ASN A 62 -4.96 -13.18 -5.41
N ILE A 63 -4.32 -12.08 -5.84
CA ILE A 63 -3.33 -11.38 -5.01
C ILE A 63 -4.01 -10.74 -3.79
N LEU A 64 -5.21 -10.18 -3.95
CA LEU A 64 -5.93 -9.48 -2.89
C LEU A 64 -6.61 -10.43 -1.90
N PHE A 65 -7.36 -11.40 -2.41
CA PHE A 65 -8.27 -12.26 -1.64
C PHE A 65 -7.86 -13.73 -1.60
N GLY A 66 -6.86 -14.13 -2.38
CA GLY A 66 -6.40 -15.51 -2.44
C GLY A 66 -5.89 -16.02 -1.09
N LYS A 67 -6.31 -17.23 -0.71
CA LYS A 67 -5.84 -17.97 0.47
C LYS A 67 -4.60 -18.84 0.20
N ARG A 68 -4.16 -18.93 -1.06
CA ARG A 68 -3.06 -19.81 -1.51
C ARG A 68 -1.69 -19.20 -1.24
N GLN A 69 -0.68 -20.07 -1.25
CA GLN A 69 0.74 -19.70 -1.20
C GLN A 69 1.05 -18.78 -2.39
N LEU A 70 1.13 -17.48 -2.13
CA LEU A 70 1.42 -16.46 -3.12
C LEU A 70 2.89 -16.57 -3.55
N SER A 71 3.18 -16.24 -4.82
CA SER A 71 4.56 -16.01 -5.25
C SER A 71 5.17 -14.87 -4.43
N ASP A 72 6.49 -14.90 -4.21
CA ASP A 72 7.22 -13.88 -3.45
C ASP A 72 6.91 -12.44 -3.92
N LYS A 73 6.80 -12.25 -5.24
CA LYS A 73 6.45 -10.95 -5.85
C LYS A 73 5.04 -10.50 -5.47
N TYR A 74 4.10 -11.45 -5.41
CA TYR A 74 2.69 -11.21 -5.13
C TYR A 74 2.52 -10.89 -3.63
N LEU A 75 3.24 -11.62 -2.77
CA LEU A 75 3.27 -11.35 -1.34
C LEU A 75 3.85 -9.95 -1.06
N LEU A 76 4.95 -9.59 -1.71
CA LEU A 76 5.58 -8.28 -1.53
C LEU A 76 4.65 -7.14 -1.95
N ALA A 77 4.06 -7.21 -3.14
CA ALA A 77 3.12 -6.20 -3.62
C ALA A 77 1.89 -6.07 -2.70
N ARG A 78 1.35 -7.18 -2.22
CA ARG A 78 0.22 -7.20 -1.29
C ARG A 78 0.56 -6.56 0.05
N GLN A 79 1.69 -6.92 0.66
CA GLN A 79 2.03 -6.39 1.98
C GLN A 79 2.45 -4.92 1.92
N LEU A 80 3.15 -4.50 0.87
CA LEU A 80 3.42 -3.09 0.60
C LEU A 80 2.11 -2.29 0.50
N SER A 81 1.14 -2.83 -0.25
CA SER A 81 -0.15 -2.16 -0.46
C SER A 81 -0.96 -2.04 0.82
N LEU A 82 -1.16 -3.16 1.53
CA LEU A 82 -1.88 -3.18 2.81
C LEU A 82 -1.17 -2.32 3.86
N GLY A 83 0.16 -2.42 3.93
CA GLY A 83 0.97 -1.61 4.83
C GLY A 83 0.77 -0.12 4.57
N GLY A 84 0.80 0.32 3.32
CA GLY A 84 0.55 1.72 2.96
C GLY A 84 -0.87 2.19 3.29
N LEU A 85 -1.90 1.38 3.02
CA LEU A 85 -3.29 1.71 3.34
C LEU A 85 -3.52 1.82 4.85
N PHE A 86 -3.09 0.81 5.61
CA PHE A 86 -3.22 0.84 7.07
C PHE A 86 -2.38 1.96 7.67
N GLY A 87 -1.17 2.18 7.17
CA GLY A 87 -0.31 3.27 7.62
C GLY A 87 -0.93 4.64 7.39
N ALA A 88 -1.50 4.89 6.20
CA ALA A 88 -2.21 6.12 5.91
C ALA A 88 -3.41 6.34 6.84
N TRP A 89 -4.18 5.26 7.07
CA TRP A 89 -5.33 5.28 7.99
C TRP A 89 -4.91 5.56 9.44
N PHE A 90 -3.82 4.95 9.92
CA PHE A 90 -3.23 5.25 11.23
C PHE A 90 -2.75 6.71 11.31
N GLY A 91 -2.16 7.23 10.24
CA GLY A 91 -1.82 8.66 10.15
C GLY A 91 -3.02 9.57 10.35
N ALA A 92 -4.17 9.22 9.76
CA ALA A 92 -5.40 9.99 9.91
C ALA A 92 -5.90 10.06 11.36
N PHE A 93 -5.72 9.00 12.16
CA PHE A 93 -6.07 9.01 13.59
C PHE A 93 -5.25 9.99 14.43
N VAL A 94 -4.08 10.41 13.96
CA VAL A 94 -3.24 11.34 14.70
C VAL A 94 -3.76 12.78 14.58
N ILE A 95 -4.59 13.07 13.57
CA ILE A 95 -5.11 14.42 13.30
C ILE A 95 -6.08 14.87 14.41
N PRO A 96 -7.11 14.10 14.83
CA PRO A 96 -8.04 14.54 15.87
C PRO A 96 -7.41 14.67 17.26
N PHE A 97 -6.24 14.05 17.49
CA PHE A 97 -5.58 14.15 18.79
C PHE A 97 -4.86 15.49 18.99
N ASP A 98 -4.76 16.29 17.92
CA ASP A 98 -4.27 17.68 17.84
C ASP A 98 -3.38 18.10 19.02
N TRP A 99 -2.12 17.65 18.96
CA TRP A 99 -1.06 18.08 19.87
C TRP A 99 -0.48 19.45 19.49
N ASP A 100 -1.21 20.24 18.69
CA ASP A 100 -0.79 21.52 18.13
C ASP A 100 0.56 21.44 17.37
N ARG A 101 0.84 20.31 16.71
CA ARG A 101 2.09 20.13 15.96
C ARG A 101 1.88 20.33 14.46
N TRP A 102 2.82 21.03 13.84
CA TRP A 102 2.81 21.29 12.40
C TRP A 102 2.76 20.01 11.56
N TRP A 103 3.37 18.92 12.03
CA TRP A 103 3.39 17.64 11.34
C TRP A 103 2.06 16.88 11.43
N GLN A 104 1.15 17.25 12.34
CA GLN A 104 -0.19 16.65 12.46
C GLN A 104 -1.19 17.21 11.45
N ARG A 105 -0.83 18.30 10.76
CA ARG A 105 -1.71 18.93 9.78
C ARG A 105 -1.88 18.05 8.56
N TRP A 106 -3.10 17.95 8.07
CA TRP A 106 -3.39 17.27 6.82
C TRP A 106 -2.54 17.84 5.66
N PRO A 107 -1.91 16.99 4.82
CA PRO A 107 -2.00 15.53 4.74
C PRO A 107 -0.78 14.82 5.35
N ILE A 108 0.06 15.52 6.10
CA ILE A 108 1.42 15.08 6.48
C ILE A 108 1.40 13.74 7.23
N PRO A 109 0.56 13.53 8.28
CA PRO A 109 0.52 12.25 8.99
C PRO A 109 0.14 11.08 8.09
N CYS A 110 -0.82 11.30 7.19
CA CYS A 110 -1.33 10.25 6.30
C CYS A 110 -0.29 9.87 5.24
N VAL A 111 0.44 10.86 4.70
CA VAL A 111 1.54 10.64 3.76
C VAL A 111 2.69 9.89 4.43
N LEU A 112 3.12 10.34 5.61
CA LEU A 112 4.17 9.66 6.38
C LEU A 112 3.74 8.26 6.77
N GLY A 113 2.50 8.11 7.23
CA GLY A 113 1.88 6.84 7.55
C GLY A 113 1.88 5.89 6.36
N ALA A 114 1.50 6.35 5.16
CA ALA A 114 1.51 5.55 3.95
C ALA A 114 2.91 5.03 3.62
N VAL A 115 3.93 5.90 3.67
CA VAL A 115 5.32 5.53 3.36
C VAL A 115 5.87 4.55 4.40
N VAL A 116 5.76 4.89 5.69
CA VAL A 116 6.25 4.04 6.80
C VAL A 116 5.53 2.70 6.80
N GLY A 117 4.21 2.71 6.67
CA GLY A 117 3.40 1.51 6.58
C GLY A 117 3.79 0.64 5.39
N GLY A 118 4.05 1.26 4.23
CA GLY A 118 4.58 0.55 3.06
C GLY A 118 5.94 -0.10 3.31
N ILE A 119 6.87 0.61 3.94
CA ILE A 119 8.19 0.08 4.33
C ILE A 119 8.03 -1.12 5.27
N LEU A 120 7.19 -1.02 6.29
CA LEU A 120 6.87 -2.13 7.20
C LEU A 120 6.23 -3.31 6.44
N GLY A 121 5.37 -3.02 5.46
CA GLY A 121 4.82 -4.01 4.54
C GLY A 121 5.90 -4.78 3.78
N CYS A 122 6.88 -4.08 3.21
CA CYS A 122 8.04 -4.70 2.57
C CYS A 122 8.85 -5.55 3.54
N LEU A 123 9.17 -5.03 4.73
CA LEU A 123 9.94 -5.76 5.73
C LEU A 123 9.25 -7.04 6.18
N THR A 124 7.93 -6.98 6.42
CA THR A 124 7.14 -8.16 6.79
C THR A 124 7.08 -9.19 5.66
N SER A 125 7.01 -8.78 4.40
CA SER A 125 7.09 -9.68 3.26
C SER A 125 8.47 -10.35 3.17
N SER A 126 9.54 -9.56 3.24
CA SER A 126 10.92 -10.08 3.17
C SER A 126 11.20 -11.08 4.29
N TYR A 127 10.74 -10.79 5.51
CA TYR A 127 10.84 -11.71 6.63
C TYR A 127 10.12 -13.04 6.36
N LYS A 128 8.87 -13.00 5.85
CA LYS A 128 8.10 -14.22 5.52
C LYS A 128 8.77 -15.05 4.43
N ILE A 129 9.28 -14.40 3.39
CA ILE A 129 9.99 -15.07 2.28
C ILE A 129 11.25 -15.75 2.81
N LEU A 130 12.07 -15.03 3.59
CA LEU A 130 13.29 -15.57 4.19
C LEU A 130 12.98 -16.76 5.11
N PHE A 131 11.98 -16.62 5.98
CA PHE A 131 11.57 -17.69 6.88
C PHE A 131 11.13 -18.94 6.11
N SER A 132 10.30 -18.79 5.07
CA SER A 132 9.86 -19.89 4.21
C SER A 132 11.04 -20.56 3.49
N TYR A 133 12.03 -19.77 3.06
CA TYR A 133 13.25 -20.29 2.44
C TYR A 133 14.08 -21.12 3.42
N LEU A 134 14.33 -20.60 4.63
CA LEU A 134 15.09 -21.30 5.68
C LEU A 134 14.39 -22.59 6.11
N GLU A 135 13.07 -22.59 6.25
CA GLU A 135 12.33 -23.78 6.61
C GLU A 135 12.43 -24.88 5.53
N LYS A 136 12.43 -24.47 4.25
CA LYS A 136 12.62 -25.39 3.11
C LYS A 136 14.03 -26.00 3.12
N GLN A 137 15.06 -25.21 3.37
CA GLN A 137 16.45 -25.69 3.50
C GLN A 137 16.62 -26.68 4.65
N ARG A 138 16.12 -26.33 5.84
CA ARG A 138 16.14 -27.21 7.02
C ARG A 138 15.46 -28.56 6.79
N LYS A 139 14.43 -28.61 5.92
CA LYS A 139 13.78 -29.88 5.55
C LYS A 139 14.66 -30.71 4.63
N LEU A 140 15.34 -30.08 3.66
CA LEU A 140 16.24 -30.76 2.72
C LEU A 140 17.45 -31.39 3.43
N GLU A 141 18.05 -30.68 4.39
CA GLU A 141 19.18 -31.19 5.18
C GLU A 141 18.82 -32.43 6.02
N LYS A 142 17.54 -32.68 6.33
CA LYS A 142 17.10 -33.87 7.06
C LYS A 142 16.98 -35.13 6.19
N PHE A 143 17.05 -35.00 4.86
CA PHE A 143 16.94 -36.12 3.92
C PHE A 143 18.29 -36.51 3.28
N VAL A 144 19.37 -35.83 3.65
CA VAL A 144 20.76 -36.15 3.29
C VAL A 144 21.42 -36.80 4.50
#